data_AF-A0A259M839-F1
#
_entry.id   AF-A0A259M839-F1
#
_cell.length_a   1.000
_cell.length_b   1.000
_cell.length_c   1.000
_cell.angle_alpha   90.00
_cell.angle_beta   90.00
_cell.angle_gamma   90.00
#
_symmetry.space_group_name_H-M   'P 1'
#
loop_
_entity.id
_entity.type
_entity.pdbx_description
1 polymer ?
#
loop_
_entity_poly.entity_id
_entity_poly.type
_entity_poly.pdbx_seq_one_letter_code
_entity_poly.pdbx_strand_id
1 'polypeptide(L)'
;MYNIAKPTPDDLPTSKQLLRSTLIALVTAIAILFTVVLPSEYAIDPTGIGRMLGLTEMGEIKTQLAEEAAIDASMDAAAARAAVQPAAPLGTGASSVTAQPAPIPLPAADSWRDEMQVVLTPGQGTEIKLVMQAGERAEFSWVAQGGVVNFDTHGDGGGQSISYEKGRS
;
A
#
# COMPACT_ATOMS: atom_id res chain seq x y z
N MET A 1 43.77 -28.74 29.08
CA MET A 1 43.33 -28.10 27.83
C MET A 1 43.10 -29.18 26.80
N TYR A 2 41.87 -29.34 26.30
CA TYR A 2 41.56 -30.30 25.24
C TYR A 2 42.03 -29.70 23.90
N ASN A 3 43.16 -30.17 23.40
CA ASN A 3 43.60 -29.83 22.04
C ASN A 3 42.83 -30.73 21.08
N ILE A 4 41.91 -30.17 20.30
CA ILE A 4 41.22 -30.88 19.22
C ILE A 4 42.28 -31.28 18.19
N ALA A 5 42.42 -32.59 17.97
CA ALA A 5 43.32 -33.11 16.94
C ALA A 5 42.87 -32.62 15.55
N LYS A 6 43.85 -32.28 14.70
CA LYS A 6 43.57 -31.81 13.34
C LYS A 6 42.80 -32.90 12.57
N PRO A 7 41.66 -32.57 11.92
CA PRO A 7 40.91 -33.54 11.13
C PRO A 7 41.80 -34.21 10.10
N THR A 8 41.66 -35.52 10.00
CA THR A 8 42.34 -36.33 8.99
C THR A 8 41.50 -36.39 7.71
N PRO A 9 42.08 -36.65 6.53
CA PRO A 9 41.32 -36.74 5.28
C PRO A 9 40.19 -37.78 5.30
N ASP A 10 40.27 -38.79 6.16
CA ASP A 10 39.24 -39.81 6.37
C ASP A 10 38.01 -39.27 7.12
N ASP A 11 38.14 -38.12 7.80
CA ASP A 11 37.02 -37.39 8.43
C ASP A 11 36.22 -36.55 7.42
N LEU A 12 36.70 -36.43 6.17
CA LEU A 12 36.01 -35.69 5.12
C LEU A 12 34.89 -36.52 4.50
N PRO A 13 33.74 -35.90 4.17
CA PRO A 13 32.66 -36.59 3.50
C PRO A 13 33.12 -37.12 2.14
N THR A 14 32.75 -38.37 1.86
CA THR A 14 33.05 -39.00 0.56
C THR A 14 32.30 -38.30 -0.57
N SER A 15 32.78 -38.40 -1.82
CA SER A 15 32.08 -37.82 -2.98
C SER A 15 30.64 -38.33 -3.14
N LYS A 16 30.36 -39.58 -2.72
CA LYS A 16 29.01 -40.14 -2.70
C LYS A 16 28.11 -39.48 -1.65
N GLN A 17 28.66 -39.18 -0.47
CA GLN A 17 27.93 -38.45 0.57
C GLN A 17 27.64 -37.01 0.13
N LEU A 18 28.63 -36.33 -0.47
CA LEU A 18 28.44 -34.98 -1.00
C LEU A 18 27.36 -34.94 -2.09
N LEU A 19 27.37 -35.89 -3.01
CA LEU A 19 26.35 -35.98 -4.06
C LEU A 19 24.95 -36.21 -3.48
N ARG A 20 24.83 -37.08 -2.47
CA ARG A 20 23.56 -37.34 -1.78
C ARG A 20 23.04 -36.09 -1.06
N SER A 21 23.88 -35.38 -0.33
CA SER A 21 23.47 -34.16 0.38
C SER A 21 23.05 -33.05 -0.59
N THR A 22 23.78 -32.88 -1.69
CA THR A 22 23.43 -31.89 -2.72
C THR A 22 22.08 -32.20 -3.37
N LEU A 23 21.80 -33.48 -3.64
CA LEU A 23 20.53 -33.88 -4.23
C LEU A 23 19.36 -33.67 -3.26
N ILE A 24 19.53 -33.97 -1.97
CA ILE A 24 18.52 -33.70 -0.95
C ILE A 24 18.28 -32.20 -0.81
N ALA A 25 19.35 -31.39 -0.78
CA ALA A 25 19.24 -29.94 -0.72
C ALA A 25 18.48 -29.38 -1.93
N LEU A 26 18.78 -29.87 -3.14
CA LEU A 26 18.08 -29.48 -4.37
C LEU A 26 16.58 -29.79 -4.29
N VAL A 27 16.21 -30.99 -3.86
CA VAL A 27 14.79 -31.38 -3.70
C VAL A 27 14.10 -30.50 -2.66
N THR A 28 14.77 -30.23 -1.54
CA THR A 28 14.24 -29.35 -0.48
C THR A 28 14.02 -27.93 -0.99
N ALA A 29 14.98 -27.39 -1.76
CA ALA A 29 14.86 -26.07 -2.38
C ALA A 29 13.68 -26.00 -3.35
N ILE A 30 13.47 -27.04 -4.17
CA ILE A 30 12.32 -27.13 -5.07
C ILE A 30 11.01 -27.16 -4.27
N ALA A 31 10.95 -27.92 -3.18
CA ALA A 31 9.76 -27.96 -2.33
C ALA A 31 9.44 -26.56 -1.75
N ILE A 32 10.44 -25.85 -1.23
CA ILE A 32 10.29 -24.48 -0.71
C ILE A 32 9.86 -23.52 -1.83
N LEU A 33 10.43 -23.65 -3.03
CA LEU A 33 10.08 -22.81 -4.17
C LEU A 33 8.58 -22.88 -4.47
N PHE A 34 8.02 -24.08 -4.57
CA PHE A 34 6.62 -24.27 -4.94
C PHE A 34 5.61 -24.08 -3.80
N THR A 35 6.01 -24.26 -2.55
CA THR A 35 5.10 -24.20 -1.39
C THR A 35 5.16 -22.89 -0.62
N VAL A 36 6.28 -22.15 -0.72
CA VAL A 36 6.48 -20.91 0.02
C VAL A 36 6.73 -19.74 -0.93
N VAL A 37 7.78 -19.81 -1.76
CA VAL A 37 8.25 -18.66 -2.54
C VAL A 37 7.26 -18.23 -3.61
N LEU A 38 6.79 -19.16 -4.45
CA LEU A 38 5.83 -18.84 -5.51
C LEU A 38 4.48 -18.34 -4.96
N PRO A 39 3.89 -18.97 -3.93
CA PRO A 39 2.70 -18.42 -3.29
C PRO A 39 2.90 -17.02 -2.71
N SER A 40 3.96 -16.80 -1.92
CA SER A 40 4.14 -15.54 -1.18
C SER A 40 4.53 -14.35 -2.05
N GLU A 41 5.28 -14.58 -3.12
CA GLU A 41 5.83 -13.50 -3.94
C GLU A 41 5.03 -13.24 -5.21
N TYR A 42 4.41 -14.28 -5.77
CA TYR A 42 3.79 -14.22 -7.10
C TYR A 42 2.33 -14.65 -7.12
N ALA A 43 1.73 -14.99 -5.97
CA ALA A 43 0.37 -15.52 -5.89
C ALA A 43 0.15 -16.84 -6.67
N ILE A 44 1.22 -17.54 -7.05
CA ILE A 44 1.14 -18.79 -7.81
C ILE A 44 1.24 -19.95 -6.83
N ASP A 45 0.13 -20.65 -6.59
CA ASP A 45 0.09 -21.81 -5.69
C ASP A 45 -0.41 -23.09 -6.40
N PRO A 46 0.50 -23.86 -7.01
CA PRO A 46 0.13 -25.10 -7.69
C PRO A 46 -0.20 -26.24 -6.70
N THR A 47 0.18 -26.10 -5.43
CA THR A 47 0.03 -27.16 -4.41
C THR A 47 -1.18 -26.95 -3.50
N GLY A 48 -1.71 -25.73 -3.40
CA GLY A 48 -2.77 -25.33 -2.46
C GLY A 48 -2.28 -25.08 -1.02
N ILE A 49 -1.03 -25.45 -0.71
CA ILE A 49 -0.45 -25.28 0.64
C ILE A 49 -0.26 -23.80 0.96
N GLY A 50 0.14 -23.00 -0.04
CA GLY A 50 0.31 -21.57 0.13
C GLY A 50 -0.97 -20.87 0.56
N ARG A 51 -2.12 -21.24 -0.03
CA ARG A 51 -3.43 -20.69 0.31
C ARG A 51 -3.88 -21.14 1.69
N MET A 52 -3.62 -22.41 2.06
CA MET A 52 -3.93 -22.92 3.41
C MET A 52 -3.15 -22.19 4.51
N LEU A 53 -1.91 -21.79 4.21
CA LEU A 53 -1.04 -21.04 5.13
C LEU A 53 -1.23 -19.51 5.04
N GLY A 54 -2.09 -19.02 4.15
CA GLY A 54 -2.30 -17.58 3.91
C GLY A 54 -1.14 -16.88 3.16
N LEU A 55 -0.19 -17.63 2.62
CA LEU A 55 0.95 -17.07 1.86
C LEU A 55 0.52 -16.54 0.49
N THR A 56 -0.40 -17.24 -0.18
CA THR A 56 -0.90 -16.82 -1.50
C THR A 56 -1.58 -15.45 -1.44
N GLU A 57 -2.36 -15.20 -0.39
CA GLU A 57 -3.06 -13.93 -0.17
C GLU A 57 -2.06 -12.76 -0.02
N MET A 58 -0.95 -12.98 0.68
CA MET A 58 0.13 -11.98 0.75
C MET A 58 0.72 -11.67 -0.64
N GLY A 59 0.91 -12.69 -1.48
CA GLY A 59 1.36 -12.53 -2.86
C GLY A 59 0.37 -11.71 -3.69
N GLU A 60 -0.93 -12.01 -3.58
CA GLU A 60 -2.00 -11.28 -4.28
C GLU A 60 -1.97 -9.79 -3.90
N ILE A 61 -1.88 -9.47 -2.59
CA ILE A 61 -1.78 -8.09 -2.10
C ILE A 61 -0.55 -7.37 -2.65
N LYS A 62 0.61 -8.03 -2.65
CA LYS A 62 1.85 -7.46 -3.18
C LYS A 62 1.71 -7.12 -4.66
N THR A 63 1.12 -8.02 -5.45
CA THR A 63 0.91 -7.79 -6.89
C THR A 63 -0.05 -6.64 -7.16
N GLN A 64 -1.16 -6.56 -6.42
CA GLN A 64 -2.13 -5.46 -6.53
C GLN A 64 -1.48 -4.13 -6.18
N LEU A 65 -0.74 -4.07 -5.06
CA LEU A 65 -0.09 -2.83 -4.62
C LEU A 65 1.00 -2.37 -5.60
N ALA A 66 1.70 -3.30 -6.26
CA ALA A 66 2.67 -2.99 -7.29
C ALA A 66 2.01 -2.44 -8.57
N GLU A 67 0.86 -2.99 -8.96
CA GLU A 67 0.08 -2.51 -10.10
C GLU A 67 -0.50 -1.12 -9.83
N GLU A 68 -1.09 -0.90 -8.65
CA GLU A 68 -1.59 0.41 -8.22
C GLU A 68 -0.48 1.46 -8.21
N ALA A 69 0.69 1.15 -7.63
CA ALA A 69 1.82 2.06 -7.61
C ALA A 69 2.32 2.43 -9.03
N ALA A 70 2.23 1.49 -9.99
CA ALA A 70 2.59 1.76 -11.37
C ALA A 70 1.58 2.69 -12.07
N ILE A 71 0.29 2.53 -11.76
CA ILE A 71 -0.77 3.41 -12.26
C ILE A 71 -0.57 4.82 -11.72
N ASP A 72 -0.37 4.98 -10.41
CA ASP A 72 -0.15 6.29 -9.78
C ASP A 72 1.07 7.01 -10.37
N ALA A 73 2.20 6.30 -10.51
CA ALA A 73 3.40 6.85 -11.13
C ALA A 73 3.16 7.32 -12.57
N SER A 74 2.28 6.64 -13.32
CA SER A 74 1.91 7.05 -14.68
C SER A 74 1.05 8.31 -14.70
N MET A 75 0.13 8.46 -13.73
CA MET A 75 -0.72 9.63 -13.58
C MET A 75 0.10 10.86 -13.17
N ASP A 76 1.02 10.69 -12.23
CA ASP A 76 1.96 11.75 -11.81
C ASP A 76 2.85 12.21 -12.96
N ALA A 77 3.37 11.27 -13.76
CA ALA A 77 4.16 11.60 -14.95
C ALA A 77 3.32 12.35 -16.01
N ALA A 78 2.04 12.02 -16.14
CA ALA A 78 1.13 12.73 -17.05
C ALA A 78 0.80 14.15 -16.55
N ALA A 79 0.53 14.30 -15.25
CA ALA A 79 0.28 15.60 -14.61
C ALA A 79 1.51 16.51 -14.69
N ALA A 80 2.71 15.97 -14.44
CA ALA A 80 3.97 16.70 -14.60
C ALA A 80 4.18 17.18 -16.03
N ARG A 81 3.83 16.37 -17.05
CA ARG A 81 3.90 16.77 -18.47
C ARG A 81 2.89 17.84 -18.85
N ALA A 82 1.69 17.82 -18.27
CA ALA A 82 0.67 18.85 -18.48
C ALA A 82 1.10 20.21 -17.88
N ALA A 83 1.83 20.19 -16.76
CA ALA A 83 2.34 21.39 -16.10
C ALA A 83 3.49 22.10 -16.85
N VAL A 84 4.16 21.44 -17.81
CA VAL A 84 5.25 22.06 -18.62
C VAL A 84 4.76 22.66 -19.93
N GLN A 85 3.45 22.65 -20.18
CA GLN A 85 2.88 23.24 -21.40
C GLN A 85 2.86 24.78 -21.25
N PRO A 86 3.52 25.56 -22.12
CA PRO A 86 3.64 27.00 -21.92
C PRO A 86 2.28 27.69 -22.03
N ALA A 87 1.80 28.25 -20.92
CA ALA A 87 0.68 29.19 -20.94
C ALA A 87 1.14 30.51 -21.59
N ALA A 88 0.46 30.93 -22.65
CA ALA A 88 0.65 32.24 -23.26
C ALA A 88 0.29 33.37 -22.27
N PRO A 89 0.97 34.53 -22.29
CA PRO A 89 0.86 35.53 -21.24
C PRO A 89 -0.37 36.41 -21.43
N LEU A 90 -1.21 36.53 -20.40
CA LEU A 90 -2.27 37.54 -20.33
C LEU A 90 -2.22 38.27 -18.99
N GLY A 91 -1.84 39.55 -19.07
CA GLY A 91 -2.54 40.64 -18.40
C GLY A 91 -2.23 40.91 -16.93
N THR A 92 -1.37 41.90 -16.71
CA THR A 92 -1.16 42.67 -15.47
C THR A 92 -2.45 43.24 -14.87
N GLY A 93 -2.64 43.05 -13.56
CA GLY A 93 -3.62 43.76 -12.75
C GLY A 93 -3.19 43.75 -11.27
N ALA A 94 -2.22 44.59 -10.93
CA ALA A 94 -1.81 44.81 -9.54
C ALA A 94 -2.84 45.69 -8.82
N SER A 95 -3.34 45.23 -7.68
CA SER A 95 -3.97 46.09 -6.67
C SER A 95 -3.53 45.59 -5.29
N SER A 96 -2.64 46.38 -4.70
CA SER A 96 -2.16 46.28 -3.33
C SER A 96 -3.24 46.71 -2.34
N VAL A 97 -3.56 45.86 -1.36
CA VAL A 97 -4.26 46.26 -0.14
C VAL A 97 -3.45 45.76 1.07
N THR A 98 -2.80 46.74 1.70
CA THR A 98 -2.48 46.92 3.13
C THR A 98 -2.55 45.74 4.11
N ALA A 99 -1.47 45.59 4.86
CA ALA A 99 -1.26 44.68 5.98
C ALA A 99 -1.94 45.13 7.29
N GLN A 100 -2.56 44.18 8.03
CA GLN A 100 -2.69 44.13 9.51
C GLN A 100 -3.51 42.89 9.94
N PRO A 101 -3.48 42.42 11.20
CA PRO A 101 -2.41 42.03 12.13
C PRO A 101 -2.41 40.50 12.41
N ALA A 102 -1.51 40.04 13.30
CA ALA A 102 -1.31 38.66 13.74
C ALA A 102 -2.61 37.88 14.12
N PRO A 103 -2.62 36.53 14.00
CA PRO A 103 -3.81 35.73 14.29
C PRO A 103 -4.16 35.81 15.77
N ILE A 104 -5.39 36.24 16.05
CA ILE A 104 -6.08 36.03 17.32
C ILE A 104 -6.32 34.51 17.42
N PRO A 105 -6.02 33.83 18.55
CA PRO A 105 -6.35 32.42 18.71
C PRO A 105 -7.86 32.24 18.56
N LEU A 106 -8.28 31.47 17.56
CA LEU A 106 -9.68 31.09 17.45
C LEU A 106 -10.07 30.22 18.65
N PRO A 107 -11.27 30.39 19.21
CA PRO A 107 -11.78 29.53 20.27
C PRO A 107 -11.79 28.08 19.81
N ALA A 108 -11.53 27.15 20.74
CA ALA A 108 -11.63 25.71 20.49
C ALA A 108 -12.97 25.40 19.80
N ALA A 109 -12.89 24.90 18.57
CA ALA A 109 -14.05 24.53 17.77
C ALA A 109 -14.90 23.51 18.53
N ASP A 110 -16.21 23.65 18.38
CA ASP A 110 -17.24 22.76 18.93
C ASP A 110 -16.81 21.29 18.86
N SER A 111 -16.97 20.57 19.97
CA SER A 111 -16.65 19.16 20.06
C SER A 111 -17.44 18.37 19.00
N TRP A 112 -16.74 17.86 18.00
CA TRP A 112 -17.24 16.85 17.07
C TRP A 112 -17.98 15.76 17.84
N ARG A 113 -19.26 15.53 17.57
CA ARG A 113 -20.08 14.62 18.38
C ARG A 113 -20.18 13.21 17.80
N ASP A 114 -19.96 13.07 16.50
CA ASP A 114 -20.15 11.81 15.76
C ASP A 114 -18.79 11.23 15.37
N GLU A 115 -18.21 10.41 16.23
CA GLU A 115 -16.97 9.65 15.96
C GLU A 115 -17.31 8.18 15.71
N MET A 116 -16.66 7.58 14.71
CA MET A 116 -16.69 6.13 14.51
C MET A 116 -15.29 5.60 14.25
N GLN A 117 -15.04 4.37 14.71
CA GLN A 117 -13.79 3.66 14.48
C GLN A 117 -14.09 2.38 13.70
N VAL A 118 -13.32 2.15 12.64
CA VAL A 118 -13.41 0.93 11.83
C VAL A 118 -12.07 0.22 11.91
N VAL A 119 -12.11 -1.06 12.27
CA VAL A 119 -10.94 -1.94 12.24
C VAL A 119 -10.93 -2.66 10.90
N LEU A 120 -9.87 -2.45 10.11
CA LEU A 120 -9.63 -3.17 8.86
C LEU A 120 -8.57 -4.23 9.08
N THR A 121 -8.87 -5.49 8.77
CA THR A 121 -7.81 -6.49 8.60
C THR A 121 -7.06 -6.21 7.29
N PRO A 122 -5.81 -6.70 7.13
CA PRO A 122 -5.12 -6.61 5.84
C PRO A 122 -6.01 -7.10 4.69
N GLY A 123 -6.07 -6.33 3.60
CA GLY A 123 -6.91 -6.63 2.43
C GLY A 123 -8.41 -6.30 2.57
N GLN A 124 -8.87 -5.86 3.74
CA GLN A 124 -10.27 -5.48 3.95
C GLN A 124 -10.50 -4.01 3.55
N GLY A 125 -11.55 -3.78 2.76
CA GLY A 125 -12.10 -2.45 2.49
C GLY A 125 -13.39 -2.20 3.28
N THR A 126 -13.70 -0.93 3.50
CA THR A 126 -15.01 -0.49 4.01
C THR A 126 -15.46 0.72 3.22
N GLU A 127 -16.77 0.92 3.12
CA GLU A 127 -17.36 2.14 2.56
C GLU A 127 -18.26 2.79 3.61
N ILE A 128 -18.07 4.10 3.82
CA ILE A 128 -18.91 4.90 4.70
C ILE A 128 -19.71 5.85 3.83
N LYS A 129 -21.03 5.69 3.83
CA LYS A 129 -21.95 6.52 3.03
C LYS A 129 -22.71 7.48 3.94
N LEU A 130 -22.73 8.76 3.56
CA LEU A 130 -23.57 9.78 4.17
C LEU A 130 -24.63 10.22 3.15
N VAL A 131 -25.91 10.04 3.51
CA VAL A 131 -27.03 10.47 2.65
C VAL A 131 -27.44 11.88 3.05
N MET A 132 -27.52 12.78 2.07
CA MET A 132 -27.79 14.20 2.29
C MET A 132 -28.86 14.71 1.32
N GLN A 133 -29.56 15.77 1.72
CA GLN A 133 -30.46 16.51 0.84
C GLN A 133 -29.68 17.48 -0.06
N ALA A 134 -30.29 17.85 -1.19
CA ALA A 134 -29.68 18.79 -2.13
C ALA A 134 -29.39 20.13 -1.44
N GLY A 135 -28.12 20.56 -1.48
CA GLY A 135 -27.66 21.82 -0.90
C GLY A 135 -27.09 21.72 0.52
N GLU A 136 -27.18 20.56 1.16
CA GLU A 136 -26.52 20.31 2.46
C GLU A 136 -25.01 20.21 2.29
N ARG A 137 -24.27 20.49 3.39
CA ARG A 137 -22.82 20.37 3.48
C ARG A 137 -22.45 19.56 4.71
N ALA A 138 -21.52 18.63 4.54
CA ALA A 138 -20.95 17.85 5.62
C ALA A 138 -19.48 18.23 5.74
N GLU A 139 -19.06 18.61 6.94
CA GLU A 139 -17.67 18.61 7.32
C GLU A 139 -17.36 17.18 7.79
N PHE A 140 -16.19 16.64 7.44
CA PHE A 140 -15.69 15.38 7.98
C PHE A 140 -14.17 15.42 8.11
N SER A 141 -13.63 14.65 9.05
CA SER A 141 -12.20 14.38 9.18
C SER A 141 -12.01 12.91 9.53
N TRP A 142 -10.99 12.29 8.96
CA TRP A 142 -10.63 10.92 9.26
C TRP A 142 -9.11 10.79 9.30
N VAL A 143 -8.63 9.75 9.98
CA VAL A 143 -7.21 9.43 10.10
C VAL A 143 -7.02 7.92 10.09
N ALA A 144 -6.00 7.45 9.39
CA ALA A 144 -5.56 6.05 9.47
C ALA A 144 -4.56 5.88 10.62
N GLN A 145 -4.70 4.81 11.40
CA GLN A 145 -3.82 4.49 12.52
C GLN A 145 -3.25 3.09 12.34
N GLY A 146 -1.94 2.93 12.58
CA GLY A 146 -1.26 1.62 12.51
C GLY A 146 -0.90 1.14 11.09
N GLY A 147 -1.14 1.96 10.06
CA GLY A 147 -0.83 1.64 8.67
C GLY A 147 -1.24 2.77 7.72
N VAL A 148 -1.15 2.48 6.43
CA VAL A 148 -1.65 3.34 5.35
C VAL A 148 -2.93 2.74 4.79
N VAL A 149 -3.87 3.59 4.38
CA VAL A 149 -5.14 3.21 3.76
C VAL A 149 -5.29 3.97 2.45
N ASN A 150 -5.63 3.24 1.39
CA ASN A 150 -6.06 3.83 0.12
C ASN A 150 -7.52 4.25 0.25
N PHE A 151 -7.88 5.42 -0.29
CA PHE A 151 -9.23 5.96 -0.17
C PHE A 151 -9.68 6.64 -1.48
N ASP A 152 -10.99 6.69 -1.68
CA ASP A 152 -11.67 7.41 -2.77
C ASP A 152 -12.95 8.06 -2.23
N THR A 153 -12.88 9.37 -2.03
CA THR A 153 -14.03 10.19 -1.63
C THR A 153 -14.79 10.57 -2.89
N HIS A 154 -16.01 10.07 -3.01
CA HIS A 154 -16.89 10.36 -4.14
C HIS A 154 -18.32 10.62 -3.66
N GLY A 155 -19.09 11.30 -4.50
CA GLY A 155 -20.50 11.59 -4.29
C GLY A 155 -21.33 11.09 -5.45
N ASP A 156 -22.45 10.43 -5.14
CA ASP A 156 -23.41 9.96 -6.11
C ASP A 156 -24.78 10.58 -5.85
N GLY A 157 -25.45 11.05 -6.91
CA GLY A 157 -26.78 11.64 -6.78
C GLY A 157 -27.38 12.02 -8.13
N GLY A 158 -28.69 11.80 -8.28
CA GLY A 158 -29.41 12.18 -9.52
C GLY A 158 -28.91 11.47 -10.78
N GLY A 159 -28.30 10.29 -10.65
CA GLY A 159 -27.69 9.55 -11.76
C GLY A 159 -26.33 10.09 -12.22
N GLN A 160 -25.70 10.96 -11.43
CA GLN A 160 -24.35 11.47 -11.66
C GLN A 160 -23.42 11.01 -10.52
N SER A 161 -22.13 10.90 -10.84
CA SER A 161 -21.07 10.56 -9.89
C SER A 161 -19.94 11.58 -10.01
N ILE A 162 -19.38 12.02 -8.89
CA ILE A 162 -18.28 12.98 -8.81
C ILE A 162 -17.23 12.40 -7.85
N SER A 163 -15.99 12.24 -8.32
CA SER A 163 -14.85 11.95 -7.43
C SER A 163 -14.28 13.28 -6.92
N TYR A 164 -14.12 13.38 -5.60
CA TYR A 164 -13.57 14.55 -4.92
C TYR A 164 -12.07 14.40 -4.69
N GLU A 165 -11.66 13.24 -4.16
CA GLU A 165 -10.29 12.98 -3.78
C GLU A 165 -10.01 11.49 -3.79
N LYS A 166 -8.88 11.10 -4.38
CA LYS A 166 -8.36 9.74 -4.32
C LYS A 166 -6.92 9.80 -3.87
N GLY A 167 -6.52 8.93 -2.96
CA GLY A 167 -5.17 8.96 -2.44
C GLY A 167 -4.89 7.89 -1.40
N ARG A 168 -3.83 8.15 -0.62
CA ARG A 168 -3.32 7.26 0.41
C ARG A 168 -2.95 8.06 1.65
N SER A 169 -3.51 7.71 2.81
CA SER A 169 -3.27 8.38 4.10
C SER A 169 -2.97 7.40 5.23
#